data_AF-A0A3S1HSL4-F1
#
_entry.id   AF-A0A3S1HSL4-F1
#
_cell.length_a   1.000
_cell.length_b   1.000
_cell.length_c   1.000
_cell.angle_alpha   90.00
_cell.angle_beta   90.00
_cell.angle_gamma   90.00
#
_symmetry.space_group_name_H-M   'P 1'
#
loop_
_entity.id
_entity.type
_entity.pdbx_description
1 polymer ?
#
loop_
_entity_poly.entity_id
_entity_poly.type
_entity_poly.pdbx_seq_one_letter_code
_entity_poly.pdbx_strand_id
1 'polypeptide(L)' 'MVEVTLWGSLAATAGGNSKVEIEAKDIRELFRKLAEQYPGLEPLIDKGIAVAIDGTIYRDT' A
#
# COMPACT_ATOMS: atom_id res chain seq x y z
N MET A 1 10.41 9.46 -2.74
CA MET A 1 9.58 9.12 -1.58
C MET A 1 8.14 9.48 -1.88
N VAL A 2 7.20 8.63 -1.51
CA VAL A 2 5.76 8.84 -1.71
C VAL A 2 5.04 8.66 -0.38
N GLU A 3 4.06 9.54 -0.10
CA GLU A 3 3.15 9.37 1.03
C GLU A 3 2.02 8.42 0.61
N VAL A 4 1.87 7.32 1.34
CA VAL A 4 0.82 6.33 1.13
C VAL A 4 -0.22 6.50 2.22
N THR A 5 -1.45 6.78 1.81
CA THR A 5 -2.60 6.77 2.73
C THR A 5 -3.26 5.39 2.69
N LEU A 6 -3.29 4.72 3.84
CA LEU A 6 -3.94 3.44 4.03
C LEU A 6 -5.37 3.65 4.55
N TRP A 7 -6.35 3.20 3.77
CA TRP A 7 -7.77 3.42 4.07
C TRP A 7 -8.41 2.24 4.80
N GLY A 8 -9.31 2.54 5.74
CA GLY A 8 -10.15 1.54 6.40
C GLY A 8 -9.35 0.45 7.10
N SER A 9 -9.61 -0.82 6.75
CA SER A 9 -8.96 -1.99 7.36
C SER A 9 -7.46 -2.06 7.08
N LEU A 10 -6.95 -1.41 6.02
CA LEU A 10 -5.51 -1.39 5.69
C LEU A 10 -4.69 -0.67 6.78
N ALA A 11 -5.23 0.42 7.35
CA ALA A 11 -4.57 1.14 8.43
C ALA A 11 -4.46 0.27 9.69
N ALA A 12 -5.50 -0.52 10.00
CA ALA A 12 -5.48 -1.43 11.14
C ALA A 12 -4.40 -2.51 10.99
N THR A 13 -4.21 -3.05 9.78
CA THR A 13 -3.16 -4.02 9.48
C THR A 13 -1.75 -3.43 9.45
N ALA A 14 -1.61 -2.12 9.26
CA ALA A 14 -0.34 -1.39 9.36
C ALA A 14 -0.06 -0.85 10.78
N GLY A 15 -0.57 -1.53 11.81
CA GLY A 15 -0.36 -1.15 13.21
C GLY A 15 -1.09 0.13 13.63
N GLY A 16 -2.18 0.49 12.93
CA GLY A 16 -2.93 1.72 13.16
C GLY A 16 -2.39 2.94 12.41
N ASN A 17 -1.32 2.80 11.63
CA ASN A 17 -0.77 3.88 10.82
C ASN A 17 -1.61 4.06 9.55
N SER A 18 -2.33 5.18 9.47
CA SER A 18 -3.11 5.54 8.29
C SER A 18 -2.28 6.22 7.21
N LYS A 19 -1.06 6.68 7.54
CA LYS A 19 -0.13 7.31 6.61
C LYS A 19 1.27 6.75 6.82
N VAL A 20 1.91 6.36 5.73
CA VAL A 20 3.28 5.83 5.75
C VAL A 20 4.07 6.44 4.59
N GLU A 21 5.35 6.74 4.82
CA GLU A 21 6.24 7.19 3.76
C GLU A 21 7.05 6.01 3.24
N ILE A 22 6.93 5.73 1.94
CA ILE A 22 7.66 4.65 1.28
C ILE A 22 8.47 5.25 0.14
N GLU A 23 9.73 4.83 0.02
CA GLU A 23 10.52 5.10 -1.17
C GLU A 23 10.30 3.98 -2.19
N ALA A 24 9.60 4.24 -3.29
CA ALA A 24 9.41 3.27 -4.37
C ALA A 24 9.44 3.98 -5.72
N LYS A 25 9.90 3.28 -6.77
CA LYS A 25 9.92 3.81 -8.14
C LYS A 25 8.68 3.45 -8.97
N ASP A 26 7.95 2.42 -8.56
CA ASP A 26 6.75 1.91 -9.21
C ASP A 26 5.82 1.21 -8.20
N ILE A 27 4.61 0.85 -8.66
CA ILE A 27 3.57 0.24 -7.82
C ILE A 27 3.99 -1.15 -7.29
N ARG A 28 4.72 -1.94 -8.09
CA ARG A 28 5.15 -3.28 -7.68
C ARG A 28 6.19 -3.18 -6.57
N GLU A 29 7.15 -2.26 -6.69
CA GLU A 29 8.11 -1.98 -5.64
C GLU A 29 7.44 -1.42 -4.38
N LEU A 30 6.44 -0.55 -4.53
CA LEU A 30 5.64 0.00 -3.43
C LEU A 30 4.99 -1.13 -2.62
N PHE A 31 4.31 -2.06 -3.28
CA PHE A 31 3.68 -3.21 -2.64
C PHE A 31 4.67 -4.10 -1.93
N ARG A 32 5.80 -4.43 -2.58
CA ARG A 32 6.85 -5.24 -1.95
C ARG A 32 7.36 -4.58 -0.67
N LYS A 33 7.70 -3.29 -0.70
CA LYS A 33 8.18 -2.56 0.49
C LYS A 33 7.12 -2.44 1.58
N LEU A 34 5.85 -2.26 1.20
CA LEU A 34 4.73 -2.25 2.15
C LEU A 34 4.57 -3.62 2.83
N ALA A 35 4.67 -4.72 2.08
CA ALA A 35 4.61 -6.07 2.65
C ALA A 35 5.82 -6.37 3.55
N GLU A 36 7.03 -5.94 3.16
CA GLU A 36 8.25 -6.07 3.98
C GLU A 36 8.14 -5.33 5.31
N GLN A 37 7.60 -4.10 5.32
CA GLN A 37 7.42 -3.31 6.54
C GLN A 37 6.19 -3.72 7.36
N TYR A 38 5.12 -4.11 6.68
CA TYR A 38 3.85 -4.48 7.28
C TYR A 38 3.37 -5.82 6.69
N PRO A 39 3.85 -6.96 7.22
CA PRO A 39 3.48 -8.29 6.72
C PRO A 39 1.96 -8.56 6.71
N GLY A 40 1.20 -7.86 7.56
CA GLY A 40 -0.26 -7.92 7.55
C GLY A 40 -0.94 -7.36 6.29
N LEU A 41 -0.21 -6.59 5.47
CA LEU A 41 -0.71 -6.07 4.19
C LEU A 41 -0.54 -7.06 3.03
N GLU A 42 0.39 -8.00 3.12
CA GLU A 42 0.70 -8.96 2.05
C GLU A 42 -0.54 -9.75 1.58
N PRO A 43 -1.39 -10.32 2.47
CA PRO A 43 -2.59 -11.03 2.05
C PRO A 43 -3.67 -10.13 1.42
N LEU A 44 -3.61 -8.82 1.68
CA LEU A 44 -4.52 -7.85 1.08
C LEU A 44 -4.04 -7.45 -0.31
N ILE A 45 -2.73 -7.22 -0.46
CA ILE A 45 -2.07 -6.96 -1.74
C ILE A 45 -2.33 -8.13 -2.70
N ASP A 46 -2.12 -9.37 -2.25
CA ASP A 46 -2.33 -10.59 -3.06
C ASP A 46 -3.78 -10.79 -3.51
N LYS A 47 -4.76 -10.30 -2.74
CA LYS A 47 -6.19 -10.33 -3.12
C LYS A 47 -6.53 -9.32 -4.21
N GLY A 48 -5.61 -8.43 -4.57
CA GLY A 48 -5.83 -7.35 -5.51
C GLY A 48 -6.41 -6.13 -4.82
N ILE A 49 -5.58 -5.09 -4.68
CA ILE A 49 -6.00 -3.77 -4.20
C ILE A 49 -5.87 -2.73 -5.31
N ALA A 50 -6.77 -1.75 -5.29
CA ALA A 50 -6.66 -0.56 -6.11
C ALA A 50 -5.80 0.49 -5.39
N VAL A 51 -4.93 1.16 -6.12
CA VAL A 51 -4.08 2.25 -5.64
C VAL A 51 -4.41 3.50 -6.43
N ALA A 52 -4.65 4.61 -5.74
CA ALA A 52 -4.77 5.91 -6.38
C ALA A 52 -3.44 6.66 -6.27
N ILE A 53 -2.88 7.10 -7.40
CA ILE A 53 -1.71 7.97 -7.47
C ILE A 53 -2.13 9.23 -8.19
N ASP A 54 -2.04 10.38 -7.54
CA ASP A 54 -2.43 11.70 -8.07
C ASP A 54 -3.82 11.70 -8.74
N GLY A 55 -4.78 11.02 -8.10
CA GLY A 55 -6.17 10.91 -8.60
C GLY A 55 -6.39 9.86 -9.69
N THR A 56 -5.33 9.21 -10.18
CA THR A 56 -5.43 8.11 -11.15
C THR A 56 -5.46 6.78 -10.42
N ILE A 57 -6.48 5.96 -10.70
CA ILE A 57 -6.64 4.64 -10.08
C ILE A 57 -5.95 3.58 -10.92
N TYR A 58 -5.03 2.86 -10.29
CA TYR A 58 -4.36 1.67 -10.81
C TYR A 58 -4.90 0.46 -10.06
N ARG A 59 -5.20 -0.61 -10.80
CA ARG A 59 -5.60 -1.88 -10.20
C ARG A 59 -4.74 -2.96 -10.83
N ASP A 60 -4.06 -3.73 -9.99
CA ASP A 60 -3.43 -4.96 -10.46
C ASP A 60 -4.56 -5.95 -10.75
N THR A 61 -4.64 -6.44 -12.00
CA THR A 61 -5.76 -7.25 -12.51
C THR A 61 -5.27 -8.61 -12.95
#